data_AF-A0AAU5NQY5-F1
#
_entry.id   AF-A0AAU5NQY5-F1
#
_cell.length_a   1.000
_cell.length_b   1.000
_cell.length_c   1.000
_cell.angle_alpha   90.00
_cell.angle_beta   90.00
_cell.angle_gamma   90.00
#
_symmetry.space_group_name_H-M   'P 1'
#
loop_
_entity.id
_entity.type
_entity.pdbx_description
1 polymer ?
#
loop_
_entity_poly.entity_id
_entity_poly.type
_entity_poly.pdbx_seq_one_letter_code
_entity_poly.pdbx_strand_id
1 'polypeptide(L)' 'MDGTGVMPLALRVERGRADDDELAAVAVVLCSVLAGRAEAARRQEPLADVPPWRRPERAGVQWRSPFCWR' A
#
# COMPACT_ATOMS: atom_id res chain seq x y z
N MET A 1 15.77 -26.62 -2.09
CA MET A 1 14.43 -26.34 -2.64
C MET A 1 13.53 -26.06 -1.46
N ASP A 2 13.45 -24.82 -1.01
CA ASP A 2 12.55 -24.44 0.09
C ASP A 2 11.62 -23.34 -0.43
N GLY A 3 10.53 -23.80 -1.03
CA GLY A 3 9.41 -22.94 -1.41
C GLY A 3 8.60 -22.65 -0.16
N THR A 4 8.91 -21.56 0.54
CA THR A 4 8.03 -20.99 1.56
C THR A 4 6.71 -20.65 0.89
N GLY A 5 5.71 -21.52 1.09
CA GLY A 5 4.35 -21.35 0.63
C GLY A 5 3.76 -20.11 1.29
N VAL A 6 3.89 -18.96 0.61
CA VAL A 6 3.16 -17.75 0.97
C VAL A 6 1.70 -18.06 0.68
N MET A 7 0.96 -18.48 1.71
CA MET A 7 -0.49 -18.61 1.65
C MET A 7 -1.03 -17.26 1.18
N PRO A 8 -1.65 -17.18 0.00
CA PRO A 8 -2.16 -15.92 -0.50
C PRO A 8 -3.21 -15.43 0.50
N LEU A 9 -3.01 -14.23 1.05
CA LEU A 9 -4.03 -13.60 1.89
C LEU A 9 -5.31 -13.50 1.05
N ALA A 10 -6.34 -14.24 1.47
CA ALA A 10 -7.67 -14.17 0.87
C ALA A 10 -8.33 -12.86 1.34
N LEU A 11 -7.97 -11.76 0.69
CA LEU A 11 -8.58 -10.44 0.90
C LEU A 11 -9.88 -10.37 0.10
N ARG A 12 -11.01 -10.34 0.80
CA ARG A 12 -12.31 -10.06 0.20
C ARG A 12 -12.54 -8.56 0.23
N VAL A 13 -12.52 -7.93 -0.94
CA VAL A 13 -12.83 -6.50 -1.10
C VAL A 13 -14.32 -6.38 -1.35
N GLU A 14 -15.05 -5.85 -0.36
CA GLU A 14 -16.47 -5.51 -0.54
C GLU A 14 -16.58 -4.11 -1.13
N ARG A 15 -17.39 -3.95 -2.19
CA ARG A 15 -17.68 -2.63 -2.76
C ARG A 15 -18.78 -1.96 -1.95
N GLY A 16 -18.38 -1.15 -0.97
CA GLY A 16 -19.23 -0.15 -0.31
C GLY A 16 -18.86 1.26 -0.77
N ARG A 17 -19.79 2.21 -0.64
CA ARG A 17 -19.49 3.65 -0.73
C ARG A 17 -19.43 4.18 0.70
N ALA A 18 -18.28 4.73 1.08
CA ALA A 18 -18.16 5.44 2.35
C ALA A 18 -19.01 6.70 2.31
N ASP A 19 -19.66 7.03 3.41
CA ASP A 19 -20.25 8.35 3.59
C ASP A 19 -19.16 9.41 3.87
N ASP A 20 -19.57 10.68 3.89
CA ASP A 20 -18.63 11.81 4.06
C ASP A 20 -17.95 11.79 5.43
N ASP A 21 -18.64 11.31 6.47
CA ASP A 21 -18.12 11.25 7.85
C ASP A 21 -17.10 10.11 7.99
N GLU A 22 -17.40 8.95 7.42
CA GLU A 22 -16.49 7.80 7.32
C GLU A 22 -15.22 8.18 6.54
N LEU A 23 -15.38 8.89 5.42
CA LEU A 23 -14.25 9.36 4.61
C LEU A 23 -13.40 10.38 5.38
N ALA A 24 -14.04 11.32 6.09
CA ALA A 24 -13.36 12.30 6.92
C ALA A 24 -12.58 11.63 8.06
N ALA A 25 -13.18 10.65 8.74
CA ALA A 25 -12.53 9.90 9.82
C ALA A 25 -11.27 9.17 9.33
N VAL A 26 -11.36 8.49 8.18
CA VAL A 26 -10.22 7.82 7.56
C VAL A 26 -9.14 8.83 7.16
N ALA A 27 -9.52 9.97 6.59
CA ALA A 27 -8.58 11.03 6.22
C ALA A 27 -7.80 11.55 7.44
N VAL A 28 -8.47 11.80 8.57
CA VAL A 28 -7.82 12.23 9.81
C VAL A 28 -6.82 11.18 10.29
N VAL A 29 -7.21 9.91 10.35
CA VAL A 29 -6.33 8.81 10.77
C VAL A 29 -5.09 8.72 9.89
N LEU A 30 -5.26 8.78 8.56
CA LEU A 30 -4.14 8.74 7.62
C LEU A 30 -3.20 9.93 7.80
N CYS A 31 -3.74 11.14 7.95
CA CYS A 31 -2.96 12.35 8.22
C CYS A 31 -2.18 12.25 9.53
N SER A 32 -2.78 11.75 10.61
CA SER A 32 -2.09 11.53 11.89
C SER A 32 -0.96 10.52 11.79
N VAL A 33 -1.18 9.41 11.07
CA VAL A 33 -0.12 8.40 10.82
C VAL A 33 1.03 8.99 10.02
N LEU A 34 0.73 9.77 8.97
CA LEU A 34 1.74 10.43 8.15
C LEU A 34 2.52 11.48 8.95
N ALA A 35 1.85 12.27 9.78
CA ALA A 35 2.49 13.23 10.67
C ALA A 35 3.43 12.53 11.68
N GLY A 36 2.97 11.44 12.29
CA GLY A 36 3.80 10.64 13.20
C GLY A 36 5.03 10.04 12.51
N ARG A 37 4.88 9.57 11.26
CA ARG A 37 6.02 9.08 10.44
C ARG A 37 6.98 10.20 10.07
N ALA A 38 6.50 11.38 9.73
CA ALA A 38 7.34 12.54 9.43
C ALA A 38 8.19 12.94 10.65
N GLU A 39 7.60 12.97 11.84
CA GLU A 39 8.33 13.26 13.09
C GLU A 39 9.29 12.14 13.51
N ALA A 40 9.00 10.89 13.19
CA ALA A 40 9.96 9.78 13.35
C ALA A 40 11.14 9.90 12.36
N ALA A 41 10.86 10.23 11.11
CA ALA A 41 11.86 10.43 10.06
C ALA A 41 12.72 11.69 10.26
N ARG A 42 12.22 12.71 10.97
CA ARG A 42 13.03 13.88 11.38
C ARG A 42 14.05 13.54 12.47
N ARG A 43 13.81 12.49 13.24
CA ARG A 43 14.67 12.05 14.35
C ARG A 43 15.70 10.98 13.95
N GLN A 44 15.59 10.43 12.73
CA GLN A 44 16.51 9.43 12.19
C GLN A 44 17.03 9.92 10.84
N GLU A 45 18.34 9.91 10.60
CA GLU A 45 18.90 10.22 9.27
C GLU A 45 18.23 9.38 8.16
N PRO A 46 18.06 9.91 6.94
CA PRO A 46 17.09 9.40 6.00
C PRO A 46 17.57 8.12 5.31
N LEU A 47 17.10 6.97 5.78
CA LEU A 47 16.84 5.80 4.93
C LEU A 47 15.35 5.82 4.57
N ALA A 48 15.00 6.64 3.59
CA ALA A 48 13.67 6.60 2.99
C ALA A 48 13.53 5.28 2.22
N ASP A 49 13.13 4.23 2.94
CA ASP A 49 12.79 2.95 2.33
C ASP A 49 11.48 3.16 1.55
N VAL A 50 11.63 3.50 0.27
CA VAL A 50 10.50 3.72 -0.63
C VAL A 50 9.67 2.44 -0.64
N PRO A 51 8.39 2.48 -0.22
CA PRO A 51 7.56 1.29 -0.21
C PRO A 51 7.56 0.66 -1.60
N PRO A 52 7.63 -0.69 -1.70
CA PRO A 52 7.91 -1.37 -2.96
C PRO A 52 6.90 -1.03 -4.07
N TRP A 53 5.67 -0.67 -3.73
CA TRP A 53 4.61 -0.23 -4.67
C TRP A 53 4.73 1.21 -5.17
N ARG A 54 5.63 2.02 -4.61
CA ARG A 54 5.96 3.39 -5.06
C ARG A 54 7.22 3.46 -5.90
N ARG A 55 7.95 2.34 -6.04
CA ARG A 55 9.07 2.27 -6.97
C ARG A 55 8.49 2.28 -8.38
N PRO A 56 8.88 3.21 -9.27
CA PRO A 56 8.61 3.03 -10.68
C PRO A 56 9.32 1.74 -11.07
N GLU A 57 8.54 0.69 -11.37
CA GLU A 57 9.10 -0.51 -11.98
C GLU A 57 9.91 -0.03 -13.17
N ARG A 58 11.21 -0.38 -13.20
CA ARG A 58 12.06 -0.13 -14.37
C ARG A 58 11.25 -0.61 -15.57
N ALA A 59 10.98 0.30 -16.50
CA ALA A 59 10.09 0.13 -17.64
C ALA A 59 10.51 -1.04 -18.57
N GLY A 60 10.30 -2.27 -18.11
CA GLY A 60 10.82 -3.47 -18.75
C GLY A 60 10.21 -4.78 -18.24
N VAL A 61 9.55 -4.80 -17.08
CA VAL A 61 8.73 -5.94 -16.66
C VAL A 61 7.30 -5.64 -17.05
N GLN A 62 6.86 -6.18 -18.19
CA GLN A 62 5.45 -6.11 -18.60
C GLN A 62 4.61 -6.84 -17.54
N TRP A 63 3.98 -6.08 -16.66
CA TRP A 63 2.94 -6.59 -15.78
C TRP A 63 1.84 -7.25 -16.64
N ARG A 64 1.78 -8.58 -16.63
CA ARG A 64 0.70 -9.33 -17.28
C ARG A 64 -0.44 -9.51 -16.28
N SER A 65 -1.59 -8.89 -16.56
CA SER A 65 -2.81 -9.19 -15.80
C SER A 65 -3.09 -10.70 -15.86
N PRO A 66 -3.24 -11.40 -14.72
CA PRO A 66 -3.53 -12.83 -14.69
C PRO A 66 -4.94 -13.18 -15.19
N PHE A 67 -5.77 -12.18 -15.50
CA PHE A 67 -7.12 -12.38 -16.02
C PHE A 67 -7.36 -11.44 -17.21
N CYS A 68 -7.25 -11.98 -18.42
CA CYS A 68 -7.90 -11.46 -19.60
C CYS A 68 -9.36 -11.92 -19.55
N TRP A 69 -10.23 -11.07 -19.03
CA TRP A 69 -11.67 -11.26 -19.12
C TRP A 69 -12.05 -11.00 -20.57
N ARG A 70 -12.36 -12.09 -21.28
CA ARG A 70 -13.07 -12.09 -22.56
C ARG A 70 -14.52 -12.46 -22.27
#